data_AF-A0A926UBI1-F1
#
_entry.id   AF-A0A926UBI1-F1
#
_cell.length_a   1.000
_cell.length_b   1.000
_cell.length_c   1.000
_cell.angle_alpha   90.00
_cell.angle_beta   90.00
_cell.angle_gamma   90.00
#
_symmetry.space_group_name_H-M   'P 1'
#
loop_
_entity.id
_entity.type
_entity.pdbx_description
1 polymer ?
#
loop_
_entity_poly.entity_id
_entity_poly.type
_entity_poly.pdbx_seq_one_letter_code
_entity_poly.pdbx_strand_id
1 'polypeptide(L)'
;MATTTQISASQIKSWRQQGAQRVDDLMLPLKPKEFTSIDVVLDGLIRSLKKLPPKPANRNPYEGILPPDNLRNWRRKASDMLDDLLLTLPPAYQVVDGTVDDLIRKLSSLPARPQGRPPYAGLFPAGGIVVPAPAAKVQFITAAQLKAIVPTARLSRVNLLTPAINQTMKEFGITTKLRQAHFIAQIAHESGSFNYMEEIASGRAYEGRRDLGNTKRGDGVRFKGRGLIQMTGRANYVKAGSFFKVDFTQYPTLMAAPEFAVRSAGWYWDVICAKERGGSLNIWADRDDILTITKKINGGRNGLPDRKHHLARAKKVLGI
;
A
#
# COMPACT_ATOMS: atom_id res chain seq x y z
N MET A 1 -37.28 -10.81 21.15
CA MET A 1 -36.52 -11.91 20.51
C MET A 1 -35.28 -11.28 19.88
N ALA A 2 -34.08 -11.66 20.32
CA ALA A 2 -32.84 -11.11 19.77
C ALA A 2 -32.68 -11.61 18.33
N THR A 3 -32.71 -10.69 17.36
CA THR A 3 -32.38 -10.98 15.97
C THR A 3 -30.92 -11.40 15.91
N THR A 4 -30.67 -12.71 15.86
CA THR A 4 -29.35 -13.26 15.53
C THR A 4 -29.03 -12.82 14.10
N THR A 5 -28.26 -11.75 13.94
CA THR A 5 -27.79 -11.31 12.63
C THR A 5 -27.05 -12.48 11.98
N GLN A 6 -27.67 -13.13 11.00
CA GLN A 6 -27.02 -14.18 10.23
C GLN A 6 -25.85 -13.55 9.48
N ILE A 7 -24.64 -13.99 9.81
CA ILE A 7 -23.42 -13.54 9.13
C ILE A 7 -23.39 -14.18 7.75
N SER A 8 -23.36 -13.36 6.70
CA SER A 8 -23.42 -13.86 5.32
C SER A 8 -22.10 -14.51 4.88
N ALA A 9 -22.19 -15.42 3.91
CA ALA A 9 -21.05 -15.97 3.18
C ALA A 9 -20.07 -14.89 2.68
N SER A 10 -20.62 -13.79 2.14
CA SER A 10 -19.83 -12.67 1.64
C SER A 10 -19.09 -11.93 2.75
N GLN A 11 -19.69 -11.83 3.93
CA GLN A 11 -19.07 -11.20 5.08
C GLN A 11 -17.92 -12.04 5.64
N ILE A 12 -18.08 -13.36 5.71
CA ILE A 12 -17.01 -14.28 6.13
C ILE A 12 -15.82 -14.16 5.17
N LYS A 13 -16.06 -14.16 3.86
CA LYS A 13 -15.00 -13.97 2.86
C LYS A 13 -14.26 -12.64 3.04
N SER A 14 -15.01 -11.56 3.24
CA SER A 14 -14.43 -10.23 3.49
C SER A 14 -13.61 -10.19 4.79
N TRP A 15 -14.09 -10.81 5.85
CA TRP A 15 -13.39 -10.85 7.13
C TRP A 15 -12.12 -11.69 7.06
N ARG A 16 -12.10 -12.76 6.26
CA ARG A 16 -10.87 -13.50 5.97
C ARG A 16 -9.84 -12.65 5.23
N GLN A 17 -10.26 -11.89 4.22
CA GLN A 17 -9.37 -10.94 3.52
C GLN A 17 -8.79 -9.89 4.48
N GLN A 18 -9.62 -9.28 5.31
CA GLN A 18 -9.18 -8.31 6.31
C GLN A 18 -8.29 -8.95 7.39
N GLY A 19 -8.61 -10.17 7.81
CA GLY A 19 -7.85 -10.94 8.78
C GLY A 19 -6.46 -11.29 8.26
N ALA A 20 -6.37 -11.82 7.05
CA ALA A 20 -5.12 -12.15 6.39
C ALA A 20 -4.22 -10.93 6.25
N GLN A 21 -4.73 -9.83 5.69
CA GLN A 21 -4.00 -8.58 5.55
C GLN A 21 -3.54 -8.05 6.92
N ARG A 22 -4.39 -8.14 7.94
CA ARG A 22 -4.05 -7.68 9.29
C ARG A 22 -2.95 -8.53 9.93
N VAL A 23 -2.92 -9.84 9.68
CA VAL A 23 -1.82 -10.72 10.11
C VAL A 23 -0.52 -10.31 9.41
N ASP A 24 -0.53 -10.10 8.10
CA ASP A 24 0.67 -9.65 7.37
C ASP A 24 1.23 -8.32 7.92
N ASP A 25 0.37 -7.30 8.05
CA ASP A 25 0.73 -5.99 8.59
C ASP A 25 1.37 -6.06 9.98
N LEU A 26 0.92 -7.01 10.82
CA LEU A 26 1.36 -7.16 12.20
C LEU A 26 2.57 -8.08 12.35
N MET A 27 2.76 -9.03 11.44
CA MET A 27 3.88 -9.97 11.46
C MET A 27 5.19 -9.32 11.00
N LEU A 28 5.15 -8.45 9.99
CA LEU A 28 6.34 -7.84 9.40
C LEU A 28 7.16 -6.95 10.35
N PRO A 29 6.58 -6.21 11.31
CA PRO A 29 7.33 -5.39 12.27
C PRO A 29 7.93 -6.18 13.45
N LEU A 30 7.59 -7.47 13.62
CA LEU A 30 8.12 -8.28 14.73
C LEU A 30 9.64 -8.38 14.64
N LYS A 31 10.32 -8.25 15.79
CA LYS A 31 11.79 -8.30 15.87
C LYS A 31 12.32 -9.54 15.14
N PRO A 32 13.18 -9.41 14.13
CA PRO A 32 13.48 -10.48 13.19
C PRO A 32 14.48 -11.52 13.71
N LYS A 33 14.89 -11.45 14.98
CA LYS A 33 16.01 -12.24 15.50
C LYS A 33 15.62 -13.56 16.16
N GLU A 34 14.38 -13.71 16.61
CA GLU A 34 13.95 -14.89 17.37
C GLU A 34 12.51 -15.29 17.06
N PHE A 35 12.27 -16.60 17.06
CA PHE A 35 10.93 -17.18 17.02
C PHE A 35 10.19 -16.89 18.31
N THR A 36 8.89 -16.67 18.18
CA THR A 36 7.99 -16.39 19.28
C THR A 36 6.83 -17.37 19.26
N SER A 37 6.00 -17.33 20.31
CA SER A 37 4.75 -18.09 20.33
C SER A 37 3.75 -17.66 19.25
N ILE A 38 3.95 -16.52 18.57
CA ILE A 38 3.17 -16.10 17.39
C ILE A 38 3.57 -16.95 16.18
N ASP A 39 4.88 -17.17 15.99
CA ASP A 39 5.39 -17.95 14.85
C ASP A 39 4.90 -19.40 14.92
N VAL A 40 4.83 -19.97 16.12
CA VAL A 40 4.27 -21.31 16.36
C VAL A 40 2.79 -21.40 15.97
N VAL A 41 1.99 -20.38 16.32
CA VAL A 41 0.56 -20.33 15.97
C VAL A 41 0.38 -20.23 14.45
N LEU A 42 1.15 -19.37 13.79
CA LEU A 42 1.07 -19.21 12.33
C LEU A 42 1.52 -20.47 11.58
N ASP A 43 2.61 -21.13 12.00
CA ASP A 43 3.03 -22.42 11.44
C ASP A 43 1.93 -23.49 11.60
N GLY A 44 1.34 -23.61 12.79
CA GLY A 44 0.24 -24.55 13.06
C GLY A 44 -1.00 -24.30 12.20
N LEU A 45 -1.37 -23.02 12.01
CA LEU A 45 -2.46 -22.60 11.11
C LEU A 45 -2.21 -23.07 9.68
N ILE A 46 -1.02 -22.79 9.14
CA ILE A 46 -0.68 -23.14 7.75
C ILE A 46 -0.64 -24.66 7.59
N ARG A 47 -0.10 -25.41 8.55
CA ARG A 47 -0.10 -26.88 8.50
C ARG A 47 -1.52 -27.43 8.49
N SER A 48 -2.39 -26.92 9.36
CA SER A 48 -3.80 -27.34 9.41
C SER A 48 -4.50 -27.09 8.06
N LEU A 49 -4.35 -25.89 7.50
CA LEU A 49 -4.94 -25.51 6.21
C LEU A 49 -4.40 -26.34 5.04
N LYS A 50 -3.11 -26.69 5.06
CA LYS A 50 -2.47 -27.53 4.04
C LYS A 50 -2.60 -29.04 4.31
N LYS A 51 -3.29 -29.44 5.39
CA LYS A 51 -3.40 -30.84 5.84
C LYS A 51 -2.04 -31.52 6.05
N LEU A 52 -1.06 -30.77 6.56
CA LEU A 52 0.28 -31.27 6.91
C LEU A 52 0.27 -31.81 8.36
N PRO A 53 1.15 -32.77 8.69
CA PRO A 53 1.32 -33.21 10.07
C PRO A 53 1.80 -32.05 10.97
N PRO A 54 1.53 -32.11 12.29
CA PRO A 54 2.04 -31.14 13.25
C PRO A 54 3.55 -30.96 13.13
N LYS A 55 4.03 -29.77 13.43
CA LYS A 55 5.47 -29.49 13.44
C LYS A 55 6.18 -30.40 14.45
N PRO A 56 7.22 -31.14 14.06
CA PRO A 56 8.06 -31.88 14.99
C PRO A 56 8.60 -30.98 16.11
N ALA A 57 8.78 -31.53 17.31
CA ALA A 57 9.26 -30.78 18.47
C ALA A 57 10.66 -30.18 18.26
N ASN A 58 11.50 -30.86 17.49
CA ASN A 58 12.88 -30.48 17.19
C ASN A 58 13.05 -29.54 15.97
N ARG A 59 11.96 -29.00 15.41
CA ARG A 59 12.01 -28.09 14.27
C ARG A 59 11.59 -26.67 14.62
N ASN A 60 12.20 -25.68 13.98
CA ASN A 60 11.75 -24.30 14.07
C ASN A 60 10.42 -24.11 13.32
N PRO A 61 9.60 -23.13 13.71
CA PRO A 61 8.46 -22.70 12.89
C PRO A 61 8.85 -22.50 11.42
N TYR A 62 7.94 -22.88 10.52
CA TYR A 62 8.03 -22.80 9.07
C TYR A 62 8.92 -23.84 8.38
N GLU A 63 9.77 -24.56 9.12
CA GLU A 63 10.60 -25.63 8.55
C GLU A 63 9.76 -26.80 8.03
N GLY A 64 10.00 -27.18 6.77
CA GLY A 64 9.20 -28.19 6.06
C GLY A 64 7.89 -27.67 5.49
N ILE A 65 7.59 -26.38 5.65
CA ILE A 65 6.54 -25.66 4.90
C ILE A 65 7.19 -24.76 3.85
N LEU A 66 8.25 -24.04 4.25
CA LEU A 66 8.96 -23.07 3.42
C LEU A 66 10.43 -23.49 3.23
N PRO A 67 11.06 -23.14 2.09
CA PRO A 67 12.50 -23.30 1.90
C PRO A 67 13.31 -22.51 2.95
N PRO A 68 14.53 -22.96 3.33
CA PRO A 68 15.42 -22.24 4.24
C PRO A 68 15.58 -20.75 3.89
N ASP A 69 15.39 -19.87 4.87
CA ASP A 69 15.51 -18.41 4.72
C ASP A 69 15.69 -17.76 6.11
N ASN A 70 15.91 -16.44 6.14
CA ASN A 70 15.88 -15.70 7.40
C ASN A 70 14.45 -15.53 7.93
N LEU A 71 14.32 -15.38 9.25
CA LEU A 71 13.03 -15.29 9.94
C LEU A 71 12.11 -14.20 9.38
N ARG A 72 12.64 -13.02 9.01
CA ARG A 72 11.83 -11.95 8.42
C ARG A 72 11.18 -12.39 7.11
N ASN A 73 11.94 -13.06 6.25
CA ASN A 73 11.43 -13.59 4.99
C ASN A 73 10.47 -14.76 5.22
N TRP A 74 10.73 -15.63 6.20
CA TRP A 74 9.79 -16.68 6.59
C TRP A 74 8.46 -16.12 7.08
N ARG A 75 8.46 -15.12 7.96
CA ARG A 75 7.23 -14.46 8.43
C ARG A 75 6.40 -13.86 7.29
N ARG A 76 7.07 -13.17 6.35
CA ARG A 76 6.40 -12.62 5.15
C ARG A 76 5.78 -13.74 4.32
N LYS A 77 6.58 -14.71 3.87
CA LYS A 77 6.12 -15.84 3.04
C LYS A 77 5.02 -16.67 3.71
N ALA A 78 5.08 -16.83 5.03
CA ALA A 78 4.06 -17.51 5.81
C ALA A 78 2.76 -16.71 5.89
N SER A 79 2.84 -15.39 6.03
CA SER A 79 1.67 -14.49 6.03
C SER A 79 1.02 -14.43 4.65
N ASP A 80 1.82 -14.31 3.58
CA ASP A 80 1.35 -14.40 2.18
C ASP A 80 0.63 -15.73 1.93
N MET A 81 1.21 -16.85 2.39
CA MET A 81 0.60 -18.17 2.22
C MET A 81 -0.69 -18.33 3.03
N LEU A 82 -0.76 -17.74 4.23
CA LEU A 82 -2.00 -17.76 5.02
C LEU A 82 -3.12 -17.01 4.29
N ASP A 83 -2.82 -15.87 3.65
CA ASP A 83 -3.79 -15.13 2.83
C ASP A 83 -4.38 -16.02 1.73
N ASP A 84 -3.52 -16.60 0.89
CA ASP A 84 -3.95 -17.51 -0.19
C ASP A 84 -4.82 -18.67 0.33
N LEU A 85 -4.42 -19.29 1.45
CA LEU A 85 -5.13 -20.43 2.02
C LEU A 85 -6.49 -20.02 2.59
N LEU A 86 -6.61 -18.89 3.28
CA LEU A 86 -7.88 -18.44 3.83
C LEU A 86 -8.90 -18.10 2.73
N LEU A 87 -8.43 -17.60 1.58
CA LEU A 87 -9.31 -17.25 0.46
C LEU A 87 -9.84 -18.46 -0.32
N THR A 88 -9.26 -19.65 -0.13
CA THR A 88 -9.75 -20.90 -0.74
C THR A 88 -10.78 -21.65 0.11
N LEU A 89 -11.02 -21.21 1.35
CA LEU A 89 -11.95 -21.88 2.26
C LEU A 89 -13.42 -21.74 1.83
N PRO A 90 -14.27 -22.73 2.18
CA PRO A 90 -15.71 -22.66 1.92
C PRO A 90 -16.34 -21.38 2.51
N PRO A 91 -17.45 -20.88 1.93
CA PRO A 91 -18.10 -19.64 2.34
C PRO A 91 -18.92 -19.77 3.65
N ALA A 92 -18.37 -20.48 4.64
CA ALA A 92 -18.92 -20.68 5.98
C ALA A 92 -17.78 -20.71 6.99
N TYR A 93 -18.07 -20.38 8.26
CA TYR A 93 -17.07 -20.38 9.33
C TYR A 93 -16.36 -21.72 9.44
N GLN A 94 -15.04 -21.65 9.57
CA GLN A 94 -14.18 -22.77 9.83
C GLN A 94 -13.50 -22.54 11.19
N VAL A 95 -13.05 -23.63 11.83
CA VAL A 95 -12.33 -23.55 13.12
C VAL A 95 -11.14 -22.59 13.03
N VAL A 96 -10.45 -22.59 11.88
CA VAL A 96 -9.30 -21.71 11.61
C VAL A 96 -9.63 -20.22 11.71
N ASP A 97 -10.89 -19.81 11.48
CA ASP A 97 -11.28 -18.40 11.59
C ASP A 97 -11.14 -17.88 13.02
N GLY A 98 -11.48 -18.72 14.01
CA GLY A 98 -11.28 -18.40 15.42
C GLY A 98 -9.80 -18.25 15.77
N THR A 99 -8.96 -19.15 15.26
CA THR A 99 -7.52 -19.11 15.48
C THR A 99 -6.85 -17.88 14.85
N VAL A 100 -7.32 -17.44 13.67
CA VAL A 100 -6.84 -16.21 13.03
C VAL A 100 -7.25 -14.97 13.85
N ASP A 101 -8.50 -14.93 14.35
CA ASP A 101 -8.95 -13.86 15.25
C ASP A 101 -8.09 -13.78 16.52
N ASP A 102 -7.83 -14.91 17.17
CA ASP A 102 -6.99 -14.99 18.37
C ASP A 102 -5.55 -14.56 18.08
N LEU A 103 -5.01 -14.94 16.92
CA LEU A 103 -3.69 -14.50 16.46
C LEU A 103 -3.63 -12.98 16.29
N ILE A 104 -4.62 -12.37 15.64
CA ILE A 104 -4.70 -10.90 15.45
C ILE A 104 -4.80 -10.19 16.80
N ARG A 105 -5.62 -10.70 17.72
CA ARG A 105 -5.75 -10.14 19.07
C ARG A 105 -4.44 -10.19 19.81
N LYS A 106 -3.74 -11.32 19.79
CA LYS A 106 -2.42 -11.48 20.41
C LYS A 106 -1.39 -10.53 19.81
N LEU A 107 -1.32 -10.45 18.48
CA LEU A 107 -0.43 -9.52 17.77
C LEU A 107 -0.75 -8.05 18.06
N SER A 108 -2.02 -7.73 18.32
CA SER A 108 -2.49 -6.37 18.61
C SER A 108 -2.58 -6.05 20.11
N SER A 109 -2.18 -6.95 20.99
CA SER A 109 -2.37 -6.82 22.46
C SER A 109 -3.82 -6.53 22.88
N LEU A 110 -4.79 -7.14 22.19
CA LEU A 110 -6.22 -7.02 22.50
C LEU A 110 -6.69 -8.10 23.48
N PRO A 111 -7.77 -7.86 24.25
CA PRO A 111 -8.41 -8.89 25.05
C PRO A 111 -8.86 -10.08 24.21
N ALA A 112 -8.89 -11.26 24.83
CA ALA A 112 -9.41 -12.49 24.23
C ALA A 112 -10.83 -12.28 23.67
N ARG A 113 -11.17 -13.01 22.61
CA ARG A 113 -12.49 -12.93 22.00
C ARG A 113 -13.56 -13.29 23.03
N PRO A 114 -14.58 -12.43 23.27
CA PRO A 114 -15.64 -12.72 24.22
C PRO A 114 -16.38 -14.03 23.87
N GLN A 115 -16.80 -14.77 24.90
CA GLN A 115 -17.55 -16.01 24.72
C GLN A 115 -18.83 -15.76 23.91
N GLY A 116 -19.12 -16.64 22.95
CA GLY A 116 -20.28 -16.51 22.05
C GLY A 116 -20.12 -15.46 20.95
N ARG A 117 -19.05 -14.66 20.93
CA ARG A 117 -18.80 -13.72 19.83
C ARG A 117 -18.22 -14.46 18.61
N PRO A 118 -18.80 -14.32 17.40
CA PRO A 118 -18.25 -14.94 16.19
C PRO A 118 -16.81 -14.45 15.90
N PRO A 119 -15.95 -15.27 15.27
CA PRO A 119 -14.63 -14.83 14.85
C PRO A 119 -14.71 -13.57 13.96
N TYR A 120 -13.72 -12.68 14.11
CA TYR A 120 -13.58 -11.38 13.46
C TYR A 120 -14.55 -10.29 13.92
N ALA A 121 -15.68 -10.65 14.55
CA ALA A 121 -16.62 -9.67 15.06
C ALA A 121 -15.96 -8.78 16.13
N GLY A 122 -15.99 -7.47 15.91
CA GLY A 122 -15.34 -6.49 16.78
C GLY A 122 -13.82 -6.36 16.60
N LEU A 123 -13.20 -7.13 15.69
CA LEU A 123 -11.91 -6.78 15.09
C LEU A 123 -12.11 -5.96 13.81
N PHE A 124 -13.14 -6.33 13.05
CA PHE A 124 -13.55 -5.68 11.83
C PHE A 124 -15.04 -5.30 11.92
N PRO A 125 -15.48 -4.26 11.20
CA PRO A 125 -16.88 -3.86 11.19
C PRO A 125 -17.80 -5.03 10.80
N ALA A 126 -19.03 -5.04 11.33
CA ALA A 126 -20.06 -6.04 11.06
C ALA A 126 -20.73 -5.86 9.69
N GLY A 127 -20.45 -4.76 8.98
CA GLY A 127 -20.44 -4.82 7.53
C GLY A 127 -19.09 -5.38 7.16
N GLY A 128 -19.05 -6.43 6.33
CA GLY A 128 -17.81 -6.75 5.62
C GLY A 128 -17.24 -5.51 4.94
N ILE A 129 -16.26 -5.68 4.06
CA ILE A 129 -16.09 -4.72 2.97
C ILE A 129 -17.49 -4.29 2.54
N VAL A 130 -17.76 -2.99 2.56
CA VAL A 130 -18.82 -2.43 1.73
C VAL A 130 -18.45 -2.94 0.35
N VAL A 131 -18.97 -4.12 -0.01
CA VAL A 131 -19.09 -4.49 -1.40
C VAL A 131 -20.00 -3.39 -1.88
N PRO A 132 -19.51 -2.45 -2.69
CA PRO A 132 -20.43 -1.50 -3.30
C PRO A 132 -21.49 -2.38 -3.95
N ALA A 133 -22.76 -2.05 -3.72
CA ALA A 133 -23.87 -2.55 -4.54
C ALA A 133 -23.37 -2.78 -5.97
N PRO A 134 -23.65 -3.94 -6.58
CA PRO A 134 -22.87 -4.56 -7.67
C PRO A 134 -21.81 -3.65 -8.25
N ALA A 135 -20.60 -3.64 -7.67
CA ALA A 135 -19.52 -2.69 -7.93
C ALA A 135 -20.03 -1.41 -8.61
N ALA A 136 -20.63 -0.49 -7.84
CA ALA A 136 -20.75 0.89 -8.28
C ALA A 136 -19.39 1.22 -8.90
N LYS A 137 -19.37 1.37 -10.24
CA LYS A 137 -18.12 1.37 -11.02
C LYS A 137 -17.18 2.32 -10.30
N VAL A 138 -15.96 1.88 -9.95
CA VAL A 138 -15.00 2.73 -9.24
C VAL A 138 -14.95 4.05 -9.98
N GLN A 139 -15.51 5.08 -9.36
CA GLN A 139 -15.66 6.37 -10.00
C GLN A 139 -14.36 7.12 -9.75
N PHE A 140 -13.51 7.08 -10.77
CA PHE A 140 -12.31 7.89 -10.80
C PHE A 140 -12.65 9.32 -11.23
N ILE A 141 -11.69 10.22 -11.04
CA ILE A 141 -11.91 11.65 -11.24
C ILE A 141 -12.12 12.01 -12.72
N THR A 142 -12.98 12.99 -12.98
CA THR A 142 -13.07 13.64 -14.29
C THR A 142 -12.04 14.76 -14.41
N ALA A 143 -11.75 15.21 -15.64
CA ALA A 143 -10.88 16.37 -15.86
C ALA A 143 -11.45 17.64 -15.20
N ALA A 144 -12.78 17.80 -15.20
CA ALA A 144 -13.44 18.91 -14.50
C ALA A 144 -13.23 18.84 -12.98
N GLN A 145 -13.34 17.65 -12.38
CA GLN A 145 -13.03 17.45 -10.97
C GLN A 145 -11.56 17.73 -10.68
N LEU A 146 -10.62 17.18 -11.47
CA LEU A 146 -9.20 17.46 -11.28
C LEU A 146 -8.92 18.97 -11.38
N LYS A 147 -9.48 19.66 -12.37
CA LYS A 147 -9.35 21.12 -12.51
C LYS A 147 -9.90 21.89 -11.31
N ALA A 148 -11.00 21.44 -10.71
CA ALA A 148 -11.55 22.04 -9.50
C ALA A 148 -10.63 21.83 -8.27
N ILE A 149 -9.91 20.70 -8.21
CA ILE A 149 -8.93 20.42 -7.14
C ILE A 149 -7.67 21.27 -7.30
N VAL A 150 -7.23 21.47 -8.55
CA VAL A 150 -6.04 22.25 -8.92
C VAL A 150 -6.39 23.40 -9.89
N PRO A 151 -7.08 24.45 -9.41
CA PRO A 151 -7.55 25.55 -10.26
C PRO A 151 -6.41 26.30 -10.99
N THR A 152 -5.20 26.29 -10.44
CA THR A 152 -4.01 26.92 -11.03
C THR A 152 -3.36 26.08 -12.14
N ALA A 153 -3.69 24.79 -12.26
CA ALA A 153 -3.15 23.92 -13.30
C ALA A 153 -3.67 24.32 -14.69
N ARG A 154 -2.83 24.32 -15.72
CA ARG A 154 -3.30 24.55 -17.10
C ARG A 154 -4.32 23.47 -17.52
N LEU A 155 -5.41 23.86 -18.17
CA LEU A 155 -6.46 22.91 -18.57
C LEU A 155 -5.91 21.82 -19.52
N SER A 156 -4.98 22.18 -20.41
CA SER A 156 -4.30 21.20 -21.27
C SER A 156 -3.51 20.15 -20.47
N ARG A 157 -2.84 20.55 -19.37
CA ARG A 157 -2.15 19.61 -18.47
C ARG A 157 -3.15 18.70 -17.75
N VAL A 158 -4.25 19.28 -17.26
CA VAL A 158 -5.32 18.50 -16.61
C VAL A 158 -5.88 17.45 -17.57
N ASN A 159 -6.23 17.83 -18.79
CA ASN A 159 -6.76 16.90 -19.79
C ASN A 159 -5.76 15.82 -20.17
N LEU A 160 -4.48 16.18 -20.32
CA LEU A 160 -3.40 15.24 -20.62
C LEU A 160 -3.18 14.20 -19.51
N LEU A 161 -3.20 14.64 -18.25
CA LEU A 161 -2.80 13.80 -17.11
C LEU A 161 -3.96 13.03 -16.49
N THR A 162 -5.20 13.49 -16.63
CA THR A 162 -6.37 12.82 -16.01
C THR A 162 -6.46 11.33 -16.37
N PRO A 163 -6.33 10.90 -17.64
CA PRO A 163 -6.38 9.48 -17.97
C PRO A 163 -5.26 8.67 -17.30
N ALA A 164 -4.04 9.21 -17.30
CA ALA A 164 -2.89 8.56 -16.67
C ALA A 164 -3.02 8.48 -15.14
N ILE A 165 -3.59 9.52 -14.50
CA ILE A 165 -3.92 9.53 -13.07
C ILE A 165 -4.94 8.45 -12.75
N ASN A 166 -6.03 8.35 -13.51
CA ASN A 166 -7.05 7.32 -13.28
C ASN A 166 -6.48 5.90 -13.49
N GLN A 167 -5.69 5.70 -14.54
CA GLN A 167 -5.07 4.42 -14.81
C GLN A 167 -4.08 4.03 -13.70
N THR A 168 -3.27 4.97 -13.23
CA THR A 168 -2.33 4.76 -12.12
C THR A 168 -3.08 4.44 -10.82
N MET A 169 -4.12 5.20 -10.49
CA MET A 169 -4.92 4.94 -9.30
C MET A 169 -5.58 3.56 -9.34
N LYS A 170 -6.03 3.12 -10.52
CA LYS A 170 -6.54 1.77 -10.73
C LYS A 170 -5.45 0.71 -10.52
N GLU A 171 -4.28 0.89 -11.13
CA GLU A 171 -3.16 -0.05 -11.07
C GLU A 171 -2.66 -0.30 -9.64
N PHE A 172 -2.58 0.75 -8.82
CA PHE A 172 -2.02 0.70 -7.46
C PHE A 172 -3.08 0.68 -6.34
N GLY A 173 -4.32 0.30 -6.66
CA GLY A 173 -5.37 0.12 -5.65
C GLY A 173 -5.81 1.40 -4.92
N ILE A 174 -5.61 2.57 -5.53
CA ILE A 174 -6.00 3.89 -5.00
C ILE A 174 -7.46 4.18 -5.38
N THR A 175 -8.37 3.33 -4.89
CA THR A 175 -9.74 3.24 -5.42
C THR A 175 -10.78 4.02 -4.61
N THR A 176 -10.60 4.15 -3.29
CA THR A 176 -11.54 4.92 -2.45
C THR A 176 -11.40 6.42 -2.69
N LYS A 177 -12.48 7.19 -2.57
CA LYS A 177 -12.43 8.65 -2.73
C LYS A 177 -11.37 9.30 -1.82
N LEU A 178 -11.20 8.77 -0.61
CA LEU A 178 -10.22 9.28 0.35
C LEU A 178 -8.78 8.99 -0.11
N ARG A 179 -8.49 7.77 -0.58
CA ARG A 179 -7.20 7.43 -1.20
C ARG A 179 -6.91 8.32 -2.40
N GLN A 180 -7.89 8.48 -3.30
CA GLN A 180 -7.77 9.37 -4.46
C GLN A 180 -7.46 10.81 -4.02
N ALA A 181 -8.18 11.33 -3.01
CA ALA A 181 -7.97 12.68 -2.48
C ALA A 181 -6.55 12.89 -1.95
N HIS A 182 -6.04 11.96 -1.13
CA HIS A 182 -4.68 12.03 -0.60
C HIS A 182 -3.63 11.90 -1.69
N PHE A 183 -3.79 10.94 -2.61
CA PHE A 183 -2.86 10.75 -3.71
C PHE A 183 -2.75 12.00 -4.57
N ILE A 184 -3.90 12.53 -5.05
CA ILE A 184 -3.97 13.75 -5.85
C ILE A 184 -3.36 14.93 -5.11
N ALA A 185 -3.62 15.07 -3.81
CA ALA A 185 -3.07 16.18 -3.02
C ALA A 185 -1.55 16.17 -2.93
N GLN A 186 -0.96 14.99 -2.75
CA GLN A 186 0.49 14.84 -2.68
C GLN A 186 1.14 15.13 -4.04
N ILE A 187 0.66 14.49 -5.12
CA ILE A 187 1.25 14.71 -6.45
C ILE A 187 0.98 16.12 -6.98
N ALA A 188 -0.11 16.78 -6.57
CA ALA A 188 -0.33 18.18 -6.88
C ALA A 188 0.73 19.08 -6.23
N HIS A 189 1.06 18.86 -4.96
CA HIS A 189 2.11 19.61 -4.29
C HIS A 189 3.48 19.41 -4.95
N GLU A 190 3.88 18.15 -5.14
CA GLU A 190 5.21 17.78 -5.66
C GLU A 190 5.46 18.25 -7.11
N SER A 191 4.39 18.48 -7.88
CA SER A 191 4.48 18.88 -9.30
C SER A 191 4.12 20.34 -9.55
N GLY A 192 3.95 21.15 -8.50
CA GLY A 192 3.49 22.53 -8.62
C GLY A 192 2.12 22.63 -9.30
N SER A 193 1.15 21.87 -8.80
CA SER A 193 -0.18 21.68 -9.38
C SER A 193 -0.14 21.16 -10.82
N PHE A 194 0.63 20.10 -11.08
CA PHE A 194 0.75 19.41 -12.37
C PHE A 194 1.36 20.24 -13.50
N ASN A 195 1.98 21.37 -13.18
CA ASN A 195 2.62 22.21 -14.18
C ASN A 195 4.02 21.69 -14.56
N TYR A 196 4.66 20.91 -13.67
CA TYR A 196 6.01 20.41 -13.84
C TYR A 196 6.07 18.87 -13.72
N MET A 197 6.64 18.22 -14.73
CA MET A 197 6.94 16.77 -14.73
C MET A 197 8.46 16.50 -14.71
N GLU A 198 9.24 17.57 -14.65
CA GLU A 198 10.69 17.57 -14.52
C GLU A 198 11.04 18.80 -13.68
N GLU A 199 11.99 18.65 -12.78
CA GLU A 199 12.46 19.78 -11.99
C GLU A 199 13.09 20.86 -12.89
N ILE A 200 12.89 22.12 -12.49
CA ILE A 200 13.46 23.29 -13.17
C ILE A 200 14.97 23.37 -12.92
N ALA A 201 15.43 22.90 -11.75
CA ALA A 201 16.84 22.89 -11.41
C ALA A 201 17.66 22.04 -12.38
N SER A 202 18.95 22.36 -12.49
CA SER A 202 19.85 21.65 -13.42
C SER A 202 20.18 20.21 -12.99
N GLY A 203 19.90 19.82 -11.75
CA GLY A 203 20.33 18.54 -11.18
C GLY A 203 21.80 18.49 -10.76
N ARG A 204 22.61 19.53 -11.03
CA ARG A 204 24.04 19.57 -10.66
C ARG A 204 24.27 19.37 -9.15
N ALA A 205 23.33 19.81 -8.31
CA ALA A 205 23.39 19.62 -6.87
C ALA A 205 23.35 18.13 -6.43
N TYR A 206 22.91 17.24 -7.32
CA TYR A 206 22.88 15.80 -7.06
C TYR A 206 24.14 15.06 -7.53
N GLU A 207 25.09 15.76 -8.14
CA GLU A 207 26.34 15.14 -8.61
C GLU A 207 27.12 14.56 -7.42
N GLY A 208 27.60 13.32 -7.57
CA GLY A 208 28.38 12.63 -6.52
C GLY A 208 27.58 12.20 -5.28
N ARG A 209 26.26 12.44 -5.21
CA ARG A 209 25.41 12.01 -4.09
C ARG A 209 25.29 10.49 -4.04
N ARG A 210 26.11 9.87 -3.18
CA ARG A 210 26.18 8.41 -3.01
C ARG A 210 24.87 7.80 -2.51
N ASP A 211 24.14 8.51 -1.65
CA ASP A 211 22.82 8.11 -1.16
C ASP A 211 21.77 8.02 -2.28
N LEU A 212 21.97 8.75 -3.38
CA LEU A 212 21.15 8.70 -4.59
C LEU A 212 21.69 7.72 -5.64
N GLY A 213 22.82 7.06 -5.36
CA GLY A 213 23.54 6.20 -6.30
C GLY A 213 24.28 6.94 -7.41
N ASN A 214 24.36 8.28 -7.34
CA ASN A 214 25.03 9.12 -8.33
C ASN A 214 26.55 9.04 -8.13
N THR A 215 27.16 8.03 -8.75
CA THR A 215 28.58 7.67 -8.55
C THR A 215 29.41 7.82 -9.81
N LYS A 216 28.77 8.04 -10.96
CA LYS A 216 29.44 8.32 -12.23
C LYS A 216 29.33 9.81 -12.55
N ARG A 217 30.37 10.35 -13.18
CA ARG A 217 30.40 11.74 -13.64
C ARG A 217 29.20 12.03 -14.54
N GLY A 218 28.45 13.08 -14.23
CA GLY A 218 27.26 13.53 -14.95
C GLY A 218 25.95 12.93 -14.45
N ASP A 219 25.99 12.07 -13.43
CA ASP A 219 24.79 11.44 -12.87
C ASP A 219 23.80 12.45 -12.28
N GLY A 220 24.28 13.56 -11.71
CA GLY A 220 23.42 14.55 -11.09
C GLY A 220 22.41 15.14 -12.08
N VAL A 221 22.93 15.64 -13.21
CA VAL A 221 22.09 16.21 -14.29
C VAL A 221 21.30 15.11 -15.01
N ARG A 222 21.89 13.94 -15.21
CA ARG A 222 21.25 12.83 -15.93
C ARG A 222 20.04 12.29 -15.15
N PHE A 223 20.16 12.10 -13.84
CA PHE A 223 19.12 11.56 -12.95
C PHE A 223 18.54 12.62 -12.03
N LYS A 224 18.39 13.82 -12.58
CA LYS A 224 17.67 14.94 -11.98
C LYS A 224 16.19 14.60 -11.77
N GLY A 225 15.49 15.34 -10.92
CA GLY A 225 14.11 15.09 -10.51
C GLY A 225 13.12 15.05 -11.67
N ARG A 226 12.36 13.95 -11.80
CA ARG A 226 11.30 13.77 -12.81
C ARG A 226 10.05 13.07 -12.26
N GLY A 227 8.97 13.21 -13.02
CA GLY A 227 7.66 12.70 -12.66
C GLY A 227 6.96 13.55 -11.61
N LEU A 228 5.73 13.16 -11.29
CA LEU A 228 4.88 13.94 -10.38
C LEU A 228 5.24 13.75 -8.90
N ILE A 229 6.19 12.87 -8.57
CA ILE A 229 6.72 12.70 -7.20
C ILE A 229 8.21 13.02 -7.10
N GLN A 230 8.78 13.68 -8.12
CA GLN A 230 10.18 14.14 -8.16
C GLN A 230 11.20 13.01 -7.91
N MET A 231 11.08 11.91 -8.65
CA MET A 231 12.04 10.82 -8.57
C MET A 231 13.43 11.29 -9.02
N THR A 232 14.40 11.14 -8.13
CA THR A 232 15.76 11.70 -8.27
C THR A 232 16.80 10.62 -7.96
N GLY A 233 17.90 10.59 -8.71
CA GLY A 233 19.06 9.73 -8.44
C GLY A 233 19.09 8.41 -9.20
N ARG A 234 20.28 8.01 -9.66
CA ARG A 234 20.52 6.77 -10.43
C ARG A 234 19.89 5.55 -9.78
N ALA A 235 20.04 5.39 -8.45
CA ALA A 235 19.53 4.23 -7.74
C ALA A 235 18.01 4.08 -7.90
N ASN A 236 17.27 5.19 -7.84
CA ASN A 236 15.82 5.18 -7.98
C ASN A 236 15.39 4.90 -9.43
N TYR A 237 16.13 5.44 -10.41
CA TYR A 237 15.92 5.16 -11.83
C TYR A 237 16.13 3.67 -12.17
N VAL A 238 17.15 3.03 -11.59
CA VAL A 238 17.38 1.58 -11.73
C VAL A 238 16.22 0.76 -11.15
N LYS A 239 15.78 1.10 -9.93
CA LYS A 239 14.64 0.43 -9.26
C LYS A 239 13.37 0.55 -10.10
N ALA A 240 13.08 1.76 -10.60
CA ALA A 240 11.93 2.01 -11.46
C ALA A 240 12.03 1.18 -12.74
N GLY A 241 13.21 1.12 -13.37
CA GLY A 241 13.40 0.35 -14.59
C GLY A 241 13.17 -1.15 -14.42
N SER A 242 13.59 -1.70 -13.28
CA SER A 242 13.33 -3.10 -12.93
C SER A 242 11.84 -3.41 -12.75
N PHE A 243 11.06 -2.46 -12.22
CA PHE A 243 9.62 -2.60 -12.03
C PHE A 243 8.86 -2.44 -13.35
N PHE A 244 9.10 -1.34 -14.07
CA PHE A 244 8.40 -0.99 -15.31
C PHE A 244 8.92 -1.72 -16.55
N LYS A 245 10.02 -2.47 -16.44
CA LYS A 245 10.71 -3.14 -17.57
C LYS A 245 11.13 -2.17 -18.66
N VAL A 246 11.61 -0.98 -18.25
CA VAL A 246 12.12 0.08 -19.13
C VAL A 246 13.50 0.52 -18.63
N ASP A 247 14.48 0.68 -19.51
CA ASP A 247 15.79 1.18 -19.10
C ASP A 247 15.80 2.71 -18.97
N PHE A 248 15.33 3.21 -17.82
CA PHE A 248 15.43 4.64 -17.49
C PHE A 248 16.86 5.10 -17.21
N THR A 249 17.84 4.20 -17.07
CA THR A 249 19.23 4.62 -16.95
C THR A 249 19.78 5.07 -18.30
N GLN A 250 19.39 4.38 -19.36
CA GLN A 250 19.69 4.77 -20.74
C GLN A 250 18.80 5.93 -21.19
N TYR A 251 17.50 5.90 -20.89
CA TYR A 251 16.51 6.88 -21.34
C TYR A 251 15.80 7.60 -20.16
N PRO A 252 16.51 8.43 -19.37
CA PRO A 252 15.96 9.00 -18.14
C PRO A 252 14.83 10.01 -18.37
N THR A 253 14.79 10.65 -19.55
CA THR A 253 13.73 11.61 -19.91
C THR A 253 12.36 10.98 -20.05
N LEU A 254 12.28 9.65 -20.30
CA LEU A 254 11.01 8.93 -20.32
C LEU A 254 10.26 9.04 -18.98
N MET A 255 10.96 9.26 -17.87
CA MET A 255 10.33 9.47 -16.56
C MET A 255 9.48 10.75 -16.48
N ALA A 256 9.71 11.71 -17.38
CA ALA A 256 8.88 12.90 -17.52
C ALA A 256 7.75 12.75 -18.54
N ALA A 257 7.66 11.61 -19.24
CA ALA A 257 6.53 11.32 -20.14
C ALA A 257 5.24 11.14 -19.31
N PRO A 258 4.07 11.59 -19.78
CA PRO A 258 2.83 11.61 -18.99
C PRO A 258 2.48 10.27 -18.32
N GLU A 259 2.68 9.15 -19.02
CA GLU A 259 2.48 7.81 -18.46
C GLU A 259 3.37 7.58 -17.24
N PHE A 260 4.69 7.59 -17.41
CA PHE A 260 5.64 7.27 -16.34
C PHE A 260 5.71 8.35 -15.26
N ALA A 261 5.46 9.60 -15.60
CA ALA A 261 5.43 10.71 -14.65
C ALA A 261 4.39 10.48 -13.55
N VAL A 262 3.22 9.96 -13.92
CA VAL A 262 2.15 9.65 -12.96
C VAL A 262 2.35 8.27 -12.36
N ARG A 263 2.65 7.28 -13.20
CA ARG A 263 2.75 5.87 -12.80
C ARG A 263 3.87 5.63 -11.79
N SER A 264 4.98 6.37 -11.90
CA SER A 264 6.06 6.38 -10.88
C SER A 264 5.60 6.88 -9.52
N ALA A 265 4.64 7.82 -9.46
CA ALA A 265 4.07 8.28 -8.20
C ALA A 265 3.20 7.18 -7.54
N GLY A 266 2.40 6.46 -8.32
CA GLY A 266 1.64 5.30 -7.82
C GLY A 266 2.55 4.16 -7.35
N TRP A 267 3.60 3.87 -8.12
CA TRP A 267 4.62 2.89 -7.74
C TRP A 267 5.35 3.27 -6.45
N TYR A 268 5.70 4.55 -6.28
CA TYR A 268 6.30 5.01 -5.04
C TYR A 268 5.32 4.84 -3.86
N TRP A 269 4.09 5.33 -4.06
CA TRP A 269 3.01 5.35 -3.07
C TRP A 269 2.71 3.96 -2.50
N ASP A 270 2.70 2.95 -3.36
CA ASP A 270 2.36 1.59 -2.95
C ASP A 270 3.61 0.74 -2.72
N VAL A 271 4.38 0.48 -3.78
CA VAL A 271 5.45 -0.52 -3.80
C VAL A 271 6.68 -0.06 -3.01
N ILE A 272 7.18 1.16 -3.26
CA ILE A 272 8.37 1.65 -2.54
C ILE A 272 8.05 1.90 -1.07
N CYS A 273 6.91 2.52 -0.75
CA CYS A 273 6.54 2.75 0.64
C CYS A 273 6.29 1.44 1.40
N ALA A 274 5.66 0.43 0.78
CA ALA A 274 5.53 -0.89 1.38
C ALA A 274 6.91 -1.50 1.70
N LYS A 275 7.82 -1.48 0.73
CA LYS A 275 9.14 -2.12 0.85
C LYS A 275 10.10 -1.39 1.79
N GLU A 276 10.12 -0.07 1.75
CA GLU A 276 11.20 0.75 2.32
C GLU A 276 10.72 1.72 3.42
N ARG A 277 9.40 1.93 3.54
CA ARG A 277 8.82 2.92 4.46
C ARG A 277 7.77 2.35 5.40
N GLY A 278 7.64 1.03 5.51
CA GLY A 278 6.75 0.38 6.50
C GLY A 278 5.26 0.44 6.15
N GLY A 279 4.93 0.30 4.86
CA GLY A 279 3.57 0.06 4.38
C GLY A 279 3.16 0.95 3.21
N SER A 280 2.24 0.45 2.38
CA SER A 280 1.58 1.23 1.33
C SER A 280 0.94 2.49 1.89
N LEU A 281 0.99 3.58 1.15
CA LEU A 281 0.36 4.84 1.54
C LEU A 281 -1.17 4.77 1.53
N ASN A 282 -1.76 3.76 0.89
CA ASN A 282 -3.20 3.47 0.96
C ASN A 282 -3.68 3.31 2.41
N ILE A 283 -2.93 2.59 3.25
CA ILE A 283 -3.27 2.33 4.65
C ILE A 283 -3.34 3.63 5.46
N TRP A 284 -2.46 4.58 5.16
CA TRP A 284 -2.42 5.88 5.84
C TRP A 284 -3.49 6.82 5.31
N ALA A 285 -3.82 6.74 4.02
CA ALA A 285 -4.91 7.50 3.43
C ALA A 285 -6.27 7.05 3.96
N ASP A 286 -6.48 5.75 4.19
CA ASP A 286 -7.71 5.22 4.80
C ASP A 286 -7.91 5.71 6.24
N ARG A 287 -6.82 6.07 6.93
CA ARG A 287 -6.84 6.69 8.27
C ARG A 287 -6.87 8.22 8.21
N ASP A 288 -6.99 8.79 7.01
CA ASP A 288 -6.92 10.21 6.76
C ASP A 288 -5.63 10.91 7.26
N ASP A 289 -4.53 10.15 7.35
CA ASP A 289 -3.30 10.59 8.00
C ASP A 289 -2.33 11.29 7.03
N ILE A 290 -2.68 12.54 6.68
CA ILE A 290 -1.84 13.38 5.82
C ILE A 290 -0.44 13.63 6.41
N LEU A 291 -0.30 13.62 7.73
CA LEU A 291 0.98 13.89 8.40
C LEU A 291 1.97 12.76 8.11
N THR A 292 1.54 11.52 8.27
CA THR A 292 2.37 10.35 8.01
C THR A 292 2.67 10.20 6.52
N ILE A 293 1.68 10.41 5.65
CA ILE A 293 1.88 10.38 4.19
C ILE A 293 2.95 11.41 3.78
N THR A 294 2.83 12.65 4.25
CA THR A 294 3.79 13.73 3.93
C THR A 294 5.21 13.37 4.40
N LYS A 295 5.34 12.84 5.62
CA LYS A 295 6.64 12.38 6.14
C LYS A 295 7.26 11.27 5.31
N LYS A 296 6.46 10.31 4.82
CA LYS A 296 6.96 9.20 4.02
C LYS A 296 7.41 9.64 2.64
N ILE A 297 6.72 10.59 2.01
CA ILE A 297 7.07 11.13 0.69
C ILE A 297 8.29 12.06 0.77
N ASN A 298 8.27 13.04 1.67
CA ASN A 298 9.27 14.11 1.69
C ASN A 298 10.40 13.89 2.71
N GLY A 299 10.29 12.88 3.58
CA GLY A 299 11.23 12.68 4.69
C GLY A 299 11.02 13.64 5.87
N GLY A 300 9.98 14.49 5.83
CA GLY A 300 9.73 15.54 6.81
C GLY A 300 8.32 16.13 6.70
N ARG A 301 8.13 17.39 7.11
CA ARG A 301 6.82 18.08 7.03
C ARG A 301 6.82 19.25 6.05
N ASN A 302 7.80 19.31 5.14
CA ASN A 302 7.91 20.42 4.21
C ASN A 302 6.70 20.45 3.27
N GLY A 303 6.12 21.64 3.10
CA GLY A 303 4.94 21.84 2.28
C GLY A 303 3.63 21.30 2.86
N LEU A 304 3.61 20.81 4.12
CA LEU A 304 2.42 20.24 4.73
C LEU A 304 1.17 21.16 4.68
N PRO A 305 1.26 22.49 4.92
CA PRO A 305 0.09 23.37 4.78
C PRO A 305 -0.51 23.33 3.37
N ASP A 306 0.32 23.39 2.33
CA ASP A 306 -0.14 23.34 0.95
C ASP A 306 -0.76 21.97 0.58
N ARG A 307 -0.14 20.88 1.03
CA ARG A 307 -0.71 19.52 0.90
C ARG A 307 -2.09 19.42 1.56
N LYS A 308 -2.26 20.03 2.74
CA LYS A 308 -3.57 20.11 3.44
C LYS A 308 -4.59 20.91 2.62
N HIS A 309 -4.18 22.03 2.02
CA HIS A 309 -5.06 22.81 1.14
C HIS A 309 -5.50 22.03 -0.11
N HIS A 310 -4.58 21.28 -0.73
CA HIS A 310 -4.94 20.39 -1.83
C HIS A 310 -5.89 19.26 -1.38
N LEU A 311 -5.61 18.61 -0.24
CA LEU A 311 -6.45 17.55 0.29
C LEU A 311 -7.87 18.05 0.61
N ALA A 312 -7.99 19.21 1.25
CA ALA A 312 -9.30 19.79 1.58
C ALA A 312 -10.13 20.07 0.32
N ARG A 313 -9.51 20.60 -0.74
CA ARG A 313 -10.17 20.78 -2.04
C ARG A 313 -10.57 19.44 -2.67
N ALA A 314 -9.68 18.47 -2.65
CA ALA A 314 -9.93 17.13 -3.19
C ALA A 314 -11.13 16.46 -2.51
N LYS A 315 -11.18 16.49 -1.18
CA LYS A 315 -12.31 15.97 -0.41
C LYS A 315 -13.62 16.66 -0.76
N LYS A 316 -13.63 18.00 -0.78
CA LYS A 316 -14.80 18.80 -1.18
C LYS A 316 -15.31 18.43 -2.58
N VAL A 317 -14.42 18.32 -3.57
CA VAL A 317 -14.79 17.98 -4.95
C VAL A 317 -15.30 16.55 -5.08
N LEU A 318 -14.79 15.63 -4.27
CA LEU A 318 -15.21 14.22 -4.26
C LEU A 318 -16.43 13.97 -3.38
N GLY A 319 -16.88 14.95 -2.61
CA GLY A 319 -18.03 14.87 -1.72
C GLY A 319 -17.79 13.94 -0.53
N ILE A 320 -16.63 14.05 0.09
CA ILE A 320 -16.23 13.35 1.32
C ILE A 320 -15.62 14.31 2.34
#